data_AF-A0A4U7D813-F1
#
_entry.id   AF-A0A4U7D813-F1
#
_cell.length_a   1.000
_cell.length_b   1.000
_cell.length_c   1.000
_cell.angle_alpha   90.00
_cell.angle_beta   90.00
_cell.angle_gamma   90.00
#
_symmetry.space_group_name_H-M   'P 1'
#
loop_
_entity.id
_entity.type
_entity.pdbx_description
1 polymer ?
#
loop_
_entity_poly.entity_id
_entity_poly.type
_entity_poly.pdbx_seq_one_letter_code
_entity_poly.pdbx_strand_id
1 'polypeptide(L)'
;VTGLTIDGTGNRTRDPEAARRRAEEAAQGSETESWDTNIQLGYGYGDAGIRGLNAPGLFIDDVAIDTNASGVLLRDGSDAVIRDIEVNGTGEWDDGFMGITGMESRVTVTNGTFTNGRDGIYLHRADGSIVRNSTFRRNRYGVHLMYTGDALIADNSFRDEIFAGITVM
;
A
#
# COMPACT_ATOMS: atom_id res chain seq x y z
N VAL A 1 12.15 -11.80 -4.49
CA VAL A 1 11.81 -12.01 -5.92
C VAL A 1 12.50 -10.93 -6.74
N THR A 2 12.90 -11.24 -7.98
CA THR A 2 13.54 -10.25 -8.86
C THR A 2 13.32 -10.51 -10.34
N GLY A 3 13.33 -9.45 -11.16
CA GLY A 3 13.25 -9.51 -12.62
C GLY A 3 11.88 -9.94 -13.14
N LEU A 4 10.80 -9.56 -12.45
CA LEU A 4 9.45 -10.00 -12.77
C LEU A 4 8.60 -8.89 -13.40
N THR A 5 7.75 -9.26 -14.35
CA THR A 5 6.63 -8.44 -14.80
C THR A 5 5.34 -9.16 -14.42
N ILE A 6 4.46 -8.47 -13.72
CA ILE A 6 3.21 -9.01 -13.20
C ILE A 6 2.05 -8.23 -13.83
N ASP A 7 1.13 -8.95 -14.46
CA ASP A 7 -0.14 -8.44 -14.95
C ASP A 7 -1.30 -9.28 -14.39
N GLY A 8 -2.54 -8.78 -14.50
CA GLY A 8 -3.72 -9.58 -14.20
C GLY A 8 -3.90 -9.95 -12.73
N THR A 9 -3.58 -9.04 -11.80
CA THR A 9 -3.57 -9.28 -10.34
C THR A 9 -4.93 -9.59 -9.70
N GLY A 10 -6.02 -9.64 -10.48
CA GLY A 10 -7.40 -9.63 -9.98
C GLY A 10 -7.92 -8.22 -9.76
N ASN A 11 -9.24 -8.05 -9.59
CA ASN A 11 -9.92 -6.75 -9.53
C ASN A 11 -10.59 -6.46 -8.18
N ARG A 12 -10.37 -7.30 -7.16
CA ARG A 12 -10.96 -7.09 -5.84
C ARG A 12 -10.14 -6.08 -5.05
N THR A 13 -10.48 -4.81 -5.15
CA THR A 13 -9.80 -3.74 -4.39
C THR A 13 -10.11 -3.78 -2.89
N ARG A 14 -11.35 -4.14 -2.51
CA ARG A 14 -11.74 -4.40 -1.11
C ARG A 14 -12.41 -5.77 -1.00
N ASP A 15 -12.12 -6.52 0.07
CA ASP A 15 -12.81 -7.79 0.35
C ASP A 15 -14.10 -7.54 1.17
N PRO A 16 -15.29 -7.71 0.56
CA PRO A 16 -16.56 -7.45 1.24
C PRO A 16 -16.89 -8.49 2.33
N GLU A 17 -16.39 -9.73 2.25
CA GLU A 17 -16.63 -10.75 3.28
C GLU A 17 -15.74 -10.51 4.50
N ALA A 18 -14.47 -10.14 4.28
CA ALA A 18 -13.58 -9.73 5.36
C ALA A 18 -14.15 -8.51 6.10
N ALA A 19 -14.65 -7.51 5.37
CA ALA A 19 -15.32 -6.35 5.94
C ALA A 19 -16.58 -6.74 6.75
N ARG A 20 -17.42 -7.65 6.24
CA ARG A 20 -18.65 -8.11 6.93
C ARG A 20 -18.38 -8.86 8.22
N ARG A 21 -17.53 -9.90 8.17
CA ARG A 21 -17.27 -10.80 9.31
C ARG A 21 -16.75 -10.07 10.54
N ARG A 22 -16.05 -8.95 10.33
CA ARG A 22 -15.46 -8.18 11.42
C ARG A 22 -16.24 -6.91 11.76
N ALA A 23 -17.12 -6.40 10.90
CA ALA A 23 -18.15 -5.44 11.34
C ALA A 23 -19.02 -6.04 12.47
N GLU A 24 -19.24 -7.36 12.42
CA GLU A 24 -19.91 -8.14 13.47
C GLU A 24 -19.07 -8.27 14.76
N GLU A 25 -17.74 -8.23 14.66
CA GLU A 25 -16.83 -8.27 15.81
C GLU A 25 -16.54 -6.88 16.40
N ALA A 26 -16.40 -5.86 15.56
CA ALA A 26 -16.21 -4.46 15.95
C ALA A 26 -17.46 -3.88 16.63
N ALA A 27 -18.65 -4.39 16.31
CA ALA A 27 -19.88 -4.10 17.05
C ALA A 27 -19.81 -4.52 18.54
N GLN A 28 -18.77 -5.27 18.94
CA GLN A 28 -18.51 -5.70 20.32
C GLN A 28 -17.32 -4.95 20.97
N GLY A 29 -16.67 -4.01 20.27
CA GLY A 29 -15.49 -3.24 20.72
C GLY A 29 -15.68 -1.70 20.67
N SER A 30 -14.63 -0.93 20.99
CA SER A 30 -14.68 0.55 21.04
C SER A 30 -14.64 1.23 19.65
N GLU A 31 -15.11 2.49 19.55
CA GLU A 31 -15.19 3.23 18.26
C GLU A 31 -13.82 3.41 17.56
N THR A 32 -12.73 3.56 18.33
CA THR A 32 -11.38 3.71 17.79
C THR A 32 -10.84 2.38 17.23
N GLU A 33 -11.15 1.26 17.87
CA GLU A 33 -10.86 -0.09 17.36
C GLU A 33 -11.68 -0.38 16.09
N SER A 34 -12.93 0.10 16.02
CA SER A 34 -13.82 -0.05 14.86
C SER A 34 -13.27 0.60 13.59
N TRP A 35 -12.73 1.83 13.68
CA TRP A 35 -12.18 2.52 12.50
C TRP A 35 -10.85 1.92 12.04
N ASP A 36 -9.93 1.62 12.97
CA ASP A 36 -8.66 0.94 12.69
C ASP A 36 -8.91 -0.41 11.99
N THR A 37 -9.87 -1.16 12.51
CA THR A 37 -10.32 -2.43 11.93
C THR A 37 -10.90 -2.26 10.52
N ASN A 38 -11.72 -1.22 10.27
CA ASN A 38 -12.28 -0.94 8.94
C ASN A 38 -11.20 -0.64 7.89
N ILE A 39 -10.14 0.06 8.28
CA ILE A 39 -8.99 0.33 7.41
C ILE A 39 -8.23 -0.97 7.11
N GLN A 40 -7.93 -1.75 8.15
CA GLN A 40 -7.20 -3.01 7.99
C GLN A 40 -7.92 -4.00 7.07
N LEU A 41 -9.25 -4.04 7.14
CA LEU A 41 -10.04 -4.95 6.33
C LEU A 41 -10.31 -4.40 4.94
N GLY A 42 -10.63 -3.12 4.87
CA GLY A 42 -10.88 -2.42 3.62
C GLY A 42 -9.63 -2.36 2.74
N TYR A 43 -8.44 -2.23 3.35
CA TYR A 43 -7.18 -2.06 2.63
C TYR A 43 -6.26 -3.29 2.64
N GLY A 44 -6.41 -4.18 3.61
CA GLY A 44 -5.50 -5.31 3.79
C GLY A 44 -5.91 -6.64 3.14
N TYR A 45 -7.09 -6.75 2.52
CA TYR A 45 -7.59 -8.06 2.05
C TYR A 45 -7.95 -8.09 0.55
N GLY A 46 -7.69 -7.00 -0.16
CA GLY A 46 -7.83 -6.94 -1.61
C GLY A 46 -6.79 -7.78 -2.35
N ASP A 47 -7.05 -8.03 -3.62
CA ASP A 47 -6.14 -8.61 -4.60
C ASP A 47 -4.82 -7.82 -4.67
N ALA A 48 -3.73 -8.55 -4.94
CA ALA A 48 -2.41 -7.94 -5.06
C ALA A 48 -1.51 -8.74 -5.99
N GLY A 49 -0.59 -8.04 -6.69
CA GLY A 49 0.46 -8.69 -7.47
C GLY A 49 1.41 -9.50 -6.59
N ILE A 50 1.82 -8.94 -5.45
CA ILE A 50 2.64 -9.63 -4.44
C ILE A 50 1.99 -9.47 -3.07
N ARG A 51 1.78 -10.59 -2.37
CA ARG A 51 1.34 -10.60 -0.96
C ARG A 51 2.44 -11.16 -0.06
N GLY A 52 2.84 -10.38 0.94
CA GLY A 52 3.66 -10.83 2.07
C GLY A 52 2.79 -10.93 3.31
N LEU A 53 2.51 -12.15 3.77
CA LEU A 53 1.71 -12.41 4.97
C LEU A 53 2.62 -13.14 5.96
N ASN A 54 2.92 -12.51 7.11
CA ASN A 54 3.92 -13.01 8.05
C ASN A 54 5.24 -13.38 7.33
N ALA A 55 5.73 -12.44 6.52
CA ALA A 55 6.86 -12.62 5.63
C ALA A 55 8.01 -11.67 6.01
N PRO A 56 8.74 -11.94 7.10
CA PRO A 56 9.88 -11.13 7.47
C PRO A 56 11.03 -11.30 6.47
N GLY A 57 11.73 -10.20 6.17
CA GLY A 57 12.86 -10.18 5.24
C GLY A 57 12.49 -10.35 3.77
N LEU A 58 11.26 -10.01 3.36
CA LEU A 58 10.87 -10.08 1.95
C LEU A 58 11.69 -9.07 1.13
N PHE A 59 12.37 -9.56 0.11
CA PHE A 59 13.12 -8.72 -0.83
C PHE A 59 12.45 -8.70 -2.20
N ILE A 60 12.13 -7.52 -2.72
CA ILE A 60 11.54 -7.29 -4.05
C ILE A 60 12.49 -6.34 -4.79
N ASP A 61 12.95 -6.75 -5.97
CA ASP A 61 14.01 -6.03 -6.69
C ASP A 61 13.78 -6.12 -8.20
N ASP A 62 13.69 -5.00 -8.91
CA ASP A 62 13.43 -5.02 -10.37
C ASP A 62 12.13 -5.74 -10.72
N VAL A 63 11.01 -5.16 -10.31
CA VAL A 63 9.67 -5.72 -10.54
C VAL A 63 8.73 -4.67 -11.09
N ALA A 64 8.05 -4.99 -12.19
CA ALA A 64 7.00 -4.16 -12.77
C ALA A 64 5.63 -4.80 -12.55
N ILE A 65 4.64 -4.02 -12.12
CA ILE A 65 3.28 -4.48 -11.83
C ILE A 65 2.27 -3.55 -12.53
N ASP A 66 1.43 -4.10 -13.39
CA ASP A 66 0.24 -3.41 -13.92
C ASP A 66 -1.01 -4.01 -13.26
N THR A 67 -1.77 -3.18 -12.54
CA THR A 67 -2.81 -3.64 -11.64
C THR A 67 -3.93 -2.63 -11.46
N ASN A 68 -5.16 -3.11 -11.32
CA ASN A 68 -6.27 -2.32 -10.77
C ASN A 68 -6.51 -2.58 -9.28
N ALA A 69 -5.77 -3.52 -8.67
CA ALA A 69 -5.79 -3.82 -7.24
C ALA A 69 -4.50 -3.31 -6.59
N SER A 70 -4.04 -3.97 -5.51
CA SER A 70 -2.77 -3.57 -4.88
C SER A 70 -1.58 -4.03 -5.73
N GLY A 71 -0.50 -3.23 -5.81
CA GLY A 71 0.76 -3.76 -6.34
C GLY A 71 1.37 -4.76 -5.38
N VAL A 72 1.75 -4.28 -4.20
CA VAL A 72 2.29 -5.07 -3.09
C VAL A 72 1.43 -4.89 -1.85
N LEU A 73 1.12 -5.98 -1.16
CA LEU A 73 0.35 -5.98 0.08
C LEU A 73 1.12 -6.73 1.17
N LEU A 74 1.46 -6.05 2.26
CA LEU A 74 2.19 -6.60 3.39
C LEU A 74 1.38 -6.53 4.67
N ARG A 75 1.33 -7.65 5.40
CA ARG A 75 0.52 -7.80 6.61
C ARG A 75 1.13 -8.73 7.64
N ASP A 76 0.50 -8.75 8.80
CA ASP A 76 0.73 -9.68 9.89
C ASP A 76 2.20 -9.65 10.36
N GLY A 77 2.72 -8.42 10.58
CA GLY A 77 4.07 -8.19 11.06
C GLY A 77 5.17 -8.45 10.03
N SER A 78 4.88 -8.30 8.74
CA SER A 78 5.89 -8.47 7.68
C SER A 78 6.88 -7.30 7.64
N ASP A 79 8.03 -7.53 7.03
CA ASP A 79 8.96 -6.47 6.64
C ASP A 79 9.49 -6.72 5.23
N ALA A 80 9.65 -5.65 4.46
CA ALA A 80 10.16 -5.75 3.11
C ALA A 80 11.16 -4.66 2.73
N VAL A 81 12.17 -5.06 1.98
CA VAL A 81 13.04 -4.16 1.22
C VAL A 81 12.65 -4.27 -0.25
N ILE A 82 12.25 -3.14 -0.83
CA ILE A 82 11.70 -3.03 -2.17
C ILE A 82 12.55 -2.03 -2.95
N ARG A 83 13.17 -2.48 -4.04
CA ARG A 83 14.01 -1.64 -4.88
C ARG A 83 13.60 -1.75 -6.34
N ASP A 84 13.76 -0.65 -7.07
CA ASP A 84 13.56 -0.59 -8.52
C ASP A 84 12.20 -1.22 -8.91
N ILE A 85 11.14 -0.83 -8.19
CA ILE A 85 9.77 -1.29 -8.45
C ILE A 85 9.02 -0.29 -9.31
N GLU A 86 8.28 -0.77 -10.28
CA GLU A 86 7.32 0.01 -11.04
C GLU A 86 5.91 -0.51 -10.78
N VAL A 87 4.99 0.36 -10.37
CA VAL A 87 3.58 0.03 -10.22
C VAL A 87 2.74 1.02 -11.01
N ASN A 88 1.96 0.50 -11.96
CA ASN A 88 1.00 1.25 -12.75
C ASN A 88 -0.43 0.84 -12.36
N GLY A 89 -1.15 1.79 -11.76
CA GLY A 89 -2.55 1.67 -11.38
C GLY A 89 -3.55 2.07 -12.47
N THR A 90 -4.83 2.14 -12.10
CA THR A 90 -5.91 2.69 -12.95
C THR A 90 -5.86 4.20 -13.07
N GLY A 91 -6.22 4.73 -14.24
CA GLY A 91 -6.23 6.19 -14.48
C GLY A 91 -7.13 6.97 -13.53
N GLU A 92 -8.30 6.43 -13.20
CA GLU A 92 -9.16 6.97 -12.15
C GLU A 92 -8.78 6.35 -10.80
N TRP A 93 -8.58 7.19 -9.79
CA TRP A 93 -8.01 6.78 -8.50
C TRP A 93 -8.97 5.96 -7.64
N ASP A 94 -10.27 6.10 -7.85
CA ASP A 94 -11.33 5.41 -7.11
C ASP A 94 -11.69 4.05 -7.70
N ASP A 95 -11.39 3.83 -8.98
CA ASP A 95 -11.45 2.53 -9.65
C ASP A 95 -10.29 1.59 -9.26
N GLY A 96 -9.22 2.16 -8.72
CA GLY A 96 -7.99 1.45 -8.40
C GLY A 96 -7.71 1.26 -6.93
N PHE A 97 -6.48 0.82 -6.65
CA PHE A 97 -5.97 0.68 -5.30
C PHE A 97 -4.54 1.16 -5.15
N MET A 98 -3.93 0.85 -4.01
CA MET A 98 -2.62 1.37 -3.64
C MET A 98 -1.49 0.62 -4.32
N GLY A 99 -0.43 1.34 -4.70
CA GLY A 99 0.77 0.71 -5.25
C GLY A 99 1.42 -0.24 -4.24
N ILE A 100 1.63 0.24 -3.01
CA ILE A 100 2.04 -0.58 -1.87
C ILE A 100 1.10 -0.32 -0.69
N THR A 101 0.63 -1.39 -0.05
CA THR A 101 -0.12 -1.35 1.20
C THR A 101 0.66 -2.07 2.30
N GLY A 102 1.09 -1.34 3.32
CA GLY A 102 1.68 -1.90 4.55
C GLY A 102 0.73 -1.78 5.73
N MET A 103 0.22 -2.92 6.23
CA MET A 103 -0.59 -2.99 7.45
C MET A 103 0.25 -3.58 8.57
N GLU A 104 0.57 -2.79 9.59
CA GLU A 104 1.42 -3.23 10.72
C GLU A 104 2.72 -3.88 10.22
N SER A 105 3.21 -3.42 9.07
CA SER A 105 4.29 -4.06 8.32
C SER A 105 5.20 -2.99 7.71
N ARG A 106 6.50 -3.09 7.98
CA ARG A 106 7.48 -2.06 7.64
C ARG A 106 7.96 -2.22 6.20
N VAL A 107 8.13 -1.11 5.50
CA VAL A 107 8.75 -1.10 4.16
C VAL A 107 9.98 -0.23 4.10
N THR A 108 10.97 -0.66 3.33
CA THR A 108 12.05 0.21 2.82
C THR A 108 11.96 0.21 1.30
N VAL A 109 11.48 1.32 0.74
CA VAL A 109 11.32 1.51 -0.70
C VAL A 109 12.39 2.46 -1.22
N THR A 110 13.12 2.03 -2.24
CA THR A 110 14.11 2.87 -2.94
C THR A 110 13.94 2.77 -4.45
N ASN A 111 14.05 3.88 -5.18
CA ASN A 111 13.92 3.89 -6.64
C ASN A 111 12.58 3.30 -7.15
N GLY A 112 11.48 3.55 -6.42
CA GLY A 112 10.15 3.15 -6.89
C GLY A 112 9.58 4.15 -7.88
N THR A 113 8.77 3.67 -8.83
CA THR A 113 7.92 4.50 -9.68
C THR A 113 6.46 4.07 -9.49
N PHE A 114 5.65 4.97 -8.96
CA PHE A 114 4.23 4.76 -8.72
C PHE A 114 3.45 5.71 -9.60
N THR A 115 2.69 5.16 -10.53
CA THR A 115 1.87 5.93 -11.46
C THR A 115 0.43 5.47 -11.34
N ASN A 116 -0.53 6.40 -11.36
CA ASN A 116 -1.97 6.07 -11.34
C ASN A 116 -2.42 5.33 -10.05
N GLY A 117 -3.70 4.96 -9.99
CA GLY A 117 -4.29 4.24 -8.86
C GLY A 117 -4.62 5.16 -7.68
N ARG A 118 -5.00 4.55 -6.55
CA ARG A 118 -5.45 5.27 -5.38
C ARG A 118 -4.29 5.99 -4.69
N ASP A 119 -3.49 5.33 -3.87
CA ASP A 119 -2.32 5.96 -3.25
C ASP A 119 -1.06 5.26 -3.77
N GLY A 120 0.03 5.99 -4.00
CA GLY A 120 1.27 5.34 -4.42
C GLY A 120 1.74 4.34 -3.36
N ILE A 121 1.84 4.79 -2.12
CA ILE A 121 2.10 3.96 -0.94
C ILE A 121 1.14 4.36 0.18
N TYR A 122 0.47 3.38 0.77
CA TYR A 122 -0.34 3.50 1.97
C TYR A 122 0.24 2.68 3.11
N LEU A 123 0.49 3.34 4.24
CA LEU A 123 1.09 2.75 5.43
C LEU A 123 0.18 2.97 6.63
N HIS A 124 -0.08 1.91 7.37
CA HIS A 124 -0.88 1.94 8.58
C HIS A 124 -0.16 1.23 9.72
N ARG A 125 0.15 1.97 10.79
CA ARG A 125 0.95 1.46 11.92
C ARG A 125 2.25 0.80 11.48
N ALA A 126 2.88 1.34 10.43
CA ALA A 126 4.08 0.78 9.82
C ALA A 126 5.31 1.60 10.20
N ASP A 127 5.48 1.82 11.50
CA ASP A 127 6.45 2.75 12.06
C ASP A 127 7.86 2.52 11.54
N GLY A 128 8.60 3.60 11.32
CA GLY A 128 9.97 3.59 10.80
C GLY A 128 10.13 2.97 9.41
N SER A 129 9.08 3.04 8.59
CA SER A 129 9.18 2.78 7.16
C SER A 129 9.96 3.88 6.45
N ILE A 130 10.65 3.51 5.37
CA ILE A 130 11.50 4.40 4.58
C ILE A 130 11.01 4.39 3.14
N VAL A 131 10.80 5.57 2.56
CA VAL A 131 10.53 5.75 1.14
C VAL A 131 11.46 6.82 0.61
N ARG A 132 12.35 6.46 -0.32
CA ARG A 132 13.31 7.41 -0.88
C ARG A 132 13.61 7.23 -2.35
N ASN A 133 14.14 8.29 -2.98
CA ASN A 133 14.54 8.29 -4.39
C ASN A 133 13.45 7.78 -5.34
N SER A 134 12.18 7.98 -4.98
CA SER A 134 11.03 7.41 -5.69
C SER A 134 10.21 8.49 -6.37
N THR A 135 9.56 8.13 -7.46
CA THR A 135 8.70 9.02 -8.24
C THR A 135 7.24 8.60 -8.10
N PHE A 136 6.39 9.58 -7.82
CA PHE A 136 4.95 9.43 -7.70
C PHE A 136 4.26 10.33 -8.71
N ARG A 137 3.26 9.80 -9.41
CA ARG A 137 2.52 10.55 -10.43
C ARG A 137 1.06 10.16 -10.49
N ARG A 138 0.17 11.16 -10.43
CA ARG A 138 -1.28 10.98 -10.70
C ARG A 138 -1.96 9.97 -9.76
N ASN A 139 -1.43 9.82 -8.56
CA ASN A 139 -2.11 9.13 -7.46
C ASN A 139 -3.07 10.12 -6.76
N ARG A 140 -4.03 9.63 -5.98
CA ARG A 140 -4.76 10.44 -4.99
C ARG A 140 -3.79 11.08 -3.99
N TYR A 141 -2.98 10.24 -3.34
CA TYR A 141 -1.85 10.63 -2.53
C TYR A 141 -0.60 9.90 -3.00
N GLY A 142 0.57 10.55 -2.99
CA GLY A 142 1.83 9.87 -3.27
C GLY A 142 2.17 8.88 -2.16
N VAL A 143 2.41 9.39 -0.94
CA VAL A 143 2.58 8.58 0.27
C VAL A 143 1.55 8.99 1.32
N HIS A 144 0.89 8.00 1.89
CA HIS A 144 -0.14 8.17 2.90
C HIS A 144 0.27 7.42 4.18
N LEU A 145 0.58 8.19 5.22
CA LEU A 145 0.97 7.69 6.54
C LEU A 145 -0.21 7.79 7.50
N MET A 146 -0.75 6.66 7.91
CA MET A 146 -1.86 6.57 8.86
C MET A 146 -1.37 5.93 10.15
N TYR A 147 -1.43 6.65 11.28
CA TYR A 147 -0.90 6.19 12.57
C TYR A 147 0.52 5.60 12.46
N THR A 148 1.35 6.20 11.61
CA THR A 148 2.69 5.71 11.29
C THR A 148 3.72 6.76 11.71
N GLY A 149 4.49 6.45 12.76
CA GLY A 149 5.57 7.26 13.30
C GLY A 149 6.93 6.93 12.72
N ASP A 150 7.93 7.78 13.02
CA ASP A 150 9.35 7.59 12.68
C ASP A 150 9.68 7.29 11.21
N ALA A 151 8.75 7.57 10.29
CA ALA A 151 8.94 7.32 8.87
C ALA A 151 9.91 8.32 8.24
N LEU A 152 10.74 7.84 7.31
CA LEU A 152 11.62 8.68 6.50
C LEU A 152 11.09 8.75 5.07
N ILE A 153 10.61 9.93 4.66
CA ILE A 153 10.22 10.23 3.28
C ILE A 153 11.21 11.26 2.73
N ALA A 154 12.15 10.84 1.89
CA ALA A 154 13.28 11.67 1.47
C ALA A 154 13.58 11.54 -0.03
N ASP A 155 14.00 12.63 -0.67
CA ASP A 155 14.48 12.61 -2.06
C ASP A 155 13.47 12.03 -3.08
N ASN A 156 12.18 12.15 -2.79
CA ASN A 156 11.11 11.70 -3.68
C ASN A 156 10.60 12.86 -4.55
N SER A 157 10.09 12.50 -5.74
CA SER A 157 9.43 13.44 -6.65
C SER A 157 7.95 13.13 -6.71
N PHE A 158 7.12 14.02 -6.18
CA PHE A 158 5.66 13.99 -6.27
C PHE A 158 5.20 14.96 -7.35
N ARG A 159 4.39 14.50 -8.31
CA ARG A 159 3.82 15.35 -9.37
C ARG A 159 2.40 14.92 -9.72
N ASP A 160 1.53 15.91 -9.85
CA ASP A 160 0.15 15.74 -10.34
C ASP A 160 -0.69 14.80 -9.46
N GLU A 161 -0.36 14.64 -8.17
CA GLU A 161 -1.25 14.00 -7.22
C GLU A 161 -2.55 14.81 -7.07
N ILE A 162 -3.67 14.11 -6.95
CA ILE A 162 -5.01 14.73 -6.95
C ILE A 162 -5.22 15.59 -5.70
N PHE A 163 -4.72 15.13 -4.55
CA PHE A 163 -4.83 15.88 -3.30
C PHE A 163 -3.48 16.35 -2.77
N ALA A 164 -2.52 15.44 -2.54
CA ALA A 164 -1.21 15.80 -1.99
C ALA A 164 -0.13 14.76 -2.29
N GLY A 165 1.13 15.19 -2.40
CA GLY A 165 2.26 14.28 -2.49
C GLY A 165 2.42 13.41 -1.23
N ILE A 166 2.29 14.01 -0.04
CA ILE A 166 2.40 13.32 1.24
C ILE A 166 1.22 13.73 2.12
N THR A 167 0.58 12.76 2.77
CA THR A 167 -0.40 13.01 3.84
C THR A 167 -0.03 12.22 5.09
N VAL A 168 -0.23 12.83 6.26
CA VAL A 168 0.09 12.27 7.58
C VAL A 168 -1.14 12.44 8.47
N MET A 169 -1.62 11.33 9.06
CA MET A 169 -2.82 11.27 9.88
C MET A 169 -2.63 10.42 11.14
#